data_AF-A0A673L9I5-F1
#
_entry.id   AF-A0A673L9I5-F1
#
_cell.length_a   1.000
_cell.length_b   1.000
_cell.length_c   1.000
_cell.angle_alpha   90.00
_cell.angle_beta   90.00
_cell.angle_gamma   90.00
#
_symmetry.space_group_name_H-M   'P 1'
#
loop_
_entity.id
_entity.type
_entity.pdbx_description
1 polymer ?
#
loop_
_entity_poly.entity_id
_entity_poly.type
_entity_poly.pdbx_seq_one_letter_code
_entity_poly.pdbx_strand_id
1 'polypeptide(L)'
;MQLCATFTVLGLLVMGSRAQGVMPSVSFPPCDTPEAEAAALVAQDFLNAQHTHGYKYVLNQIDKIKIVSMPLQADAYHLELDLLETTCHVLDPTPVSLCPVRQKVNTAVEADCDFVLANTTQGLSVVAFKCETETESAECLGCPQLVLLNHTDGLRLIESSLDYFNKNNTLNTKFALLEIGRIRSQIASGGPRYFAEYAIIGTNCTSQDDDICIPQNHAVAIHGLCLAKGSANLNDVDCKIFGPTPAVDPASTATVRVQQLLHAHTFGPQHNPAIHGLKHHKLTALHDPSASGLLSAESAESAEVVMAPKEAPVVKREVAATEGPAVDAAVSEKTAVLSEPILLAPICPGKKKHF
;
A
#
# COMPACT_ATOMS: atom_id res chain seq x y z
N MET A 1 8.58 63.56 56.33
CA MET A 1 8.00 63.09 55.06
C MET A 1 8.84 63.68 53.93
N GLN A 2 9.68 62.88 53.27
CA GLN A 2 10.02 63.01 51.85
C GLN A 2 10.80 61.73 51.50
N LEU A 3 10.06 60.75 50.98
CA LEU A 3 10.52 59.43 50.58
C LEU A 3 11.28 59.50 49.24
N CYS A 4 12.23 58.56 49.10
CA CYS A 4 12.54 57.80 47.89
C CYS A 4 12.67 58.56 46.57
N ALA A 5 13.90 58.91 46.16
CA ALA A 5 14.17 59.28 44.77
C ALA A 5 15.56 58.89 44.24
N THR A 6 16.23 57.88 44.81
CA THR A 6 17.59 57.53 44.35
C THR A 6 17.90 56.03 44.42
N PHE A 7 17.11 55.14 43.82
CA PHE A 7 17.54 53.73 43.64
C PHE A 7 16.96 52.97 42.44
N THR A 8 16.46 53.64 41.39
CA THR A 8 15.85 52.94 40.25
C THR A 8 16.39 53.41 38.90
N VAL A 9 17.69 53.28 38.64
CA VAL A 9 18.24 53.37 37.26
C VAL A 9 19.28 52.29 36.93
N LEU A 10 19.73 51.46 37.87
CA LEU A 10 20.77 50.44 37.59
C LEU A 10 20.26 48.99 37.75
N GLY A 11 19.08 48.69 37.20
CA GLY A 11 18.47 47.36 37.27
C GLY A 11 17.62 46.97 36.06
N LEU A 12 17.85 47.58 34.89
CA LEU A 12 17.07 47.35 33.66
C LEU A 12 17.94 47.13 32.41
N LEU A 13 19.15 46.58 32.59
CA LEU A 13 20.03 46.19 31.47
C LEU A 13 20.36 44.69 31.43
N VAL A 14 19.65 43.84 32.19
CA VAL A 14 19.82 42.38 32.14
C VAL A 14 18.47 41.67 32.16
N MET A 15 17.59 41.97 31.21
CA MET A 15 16.49 41.06 30.80
C MET A 15 16.24 41.20 29.30
N GLY A 16 17.33 41.29 28.52
CA GLY A 16 17.31 41.06 27.09
C GLY A 16 17.56 39.59 26.79
N SER A 17 16.95 38.67 27.55
CA SER A 17 16.92 37.26 27.19
C SER A 17 16.09 37.17 25.93
N ARG A 18 16.75 37.22 24.78
CA ARG A 18 16.16 36.77 23.52
C ARG A 18 15.57 35.40 23.83
N ALA A 19 14.24 35.31 23.87
CA ALA A 19 13.59 34.08 23.49
C ALA A 19 13.97 33.89 22.01
N GLN A 20 15.15 33.34 21.76
CA GLN A 20 15.41 32.64 20.52
C GLN A 20 14.38 31.53 20.53
N GLY A 21 13.25 31.80 19.87
CA GLY A 21 12.28 30.78 19.52
C GLY A 21 13.09 29.65 18.92
N VAL A 22 13.12 28.53 19.63
CA VAL A 22 13.94 27.40 19.26
C VAL A 22 13.24 26.79 18.05
N MET A 23 13.63 27.25 16.87
CA MET A 23 13.02 26.83 15.61
C MET A 23 13.36 25.36 15.36
N PRO A 24 12.42 24.58 14.80
CA PRO A 24 12.72 23.24 14.29
C PRO A 24 13.89 23.32 13.30
N SER A 25 14.87 22.44 13.44
CA SER A 25 15.86 22.25 12.39
C SER A 25 15.34 21.20 11.41
N VAL A 26 15.29 21.57 10.14
CA VAL A 26 14.82 20.68 9.07
C VAL A 26 16.01 20.29 8.21
N SER A 27 16.16 19.00 7.94
CA SER A 27 17.16 18.48 7.01
C SER A 27 16.52 17.61 5.92
N PHE A 28 17.16 17.61 4.75
CA PHE A 28 16.76 16.83 3.58
C PHE A 28 17.94 15.98 3.14
N PRO A 29 18.19 14.84 3.79
CA PRO A 29 19.30 13.97 3.42
C PRO A 29 19.07 13.33 2.04
N PRO A 30 20.12 12.85 1.36
CA PRO A 30 19.96 12.07 0.14
C PRO A 30 19.19 10.76 0.40
N CYS A 31 18.35 10.37 -0.56
CA CYS A 31 17.49 9.19 -0.45
C CYS A 31 18.27 7.85 -0.45
N ASP A 32 19.48 7.82 -1.03
CA ASP A 32 20.33 6.62 -1.08
C ASP A 32 21.21 6.42 0.17
N THR A 33 20.95 7.14 1.26
CA THR A 33 21.73 6.99 2.50
C THR A 33 21.32 5.72 3.27
N PRO A 34 22.24 5.05 3.98
CA PRO A 34 21.90 3.90 4.82
C PRO A 34 20.85 4.22 5.89
N GLU A 35 20.82 5.46 6.38
CA GLU A 35 19.82 5.94 7.34
C GLU A 35 18.42 6.03 6.71
N ALA A 36 18.31 6.61 5.51
CA ALA A 36 17.05 6.66 4.78
C ALA A 36 16.52 5.26 4.46
N GLU A 37 17.41 4.36 4.02
CA GLU A 37 17.04 2.97 3.71
C GLU A 37 16.59 2.21 4.97
N ALA A 38 17.26 2.38 6.11
CA ALA A 38 16.85 1.78 7.37
C ALA A 38 15.46 2.28 7.82
N ALA A 39 15.19 3.59 7.68
CA ALA A 39 13.89 4.16 8.01
C ALA A 39 12.78 3.65 7.09
N ALA A 40 13.05 3.54 5.78
CA ALA A 40 12.11 3.00 4.81
C ALA A 40 11.79 1.51 5.06
N LEU A 41 12.77 0.71 5.48
CA LEU A 41 12.54 -0.69 5.85
C LEU A 41 11.67 -0.83 7.11
N VAL A 42 11.85 0.04 8.11
CA VAL A 42 10.95 0.08 9.29
C VAL A 42 9.51 0.40 8.87
N ALA A 43 9.32 1.34 7.95
CA ALA A 43 8.00 1.68 7.41
C ALA A 43 7.36 0.52 6.65
N GLN A 44 8.12 -0.13 5.75
CA GLN A 44 7.68 -1.32 5.01
C GLN A 44 7.28 -2.47 5.93
N ASP A 45 8.10 -2.77 6.94
CA ASP A 45 7.84 -3.86 7.87
C ASP A 45 6.61 -3.58 8.74
N PHE A 46 6.43 -2.33 9.18
CA PHE A 46 5.23 -1.90 9.88
C PHE A 46 3.97 -2.05 9.01
N LEU A 47 4.02 -1.60 7.76
CA LEU A 47 2.92 -1.75 6.81
C LEU A 47 2.52 -3.23 6.67
N ASN A 48 3.49 -4.10 6.34
CA ASN A 48 3.22 -5.52 6.17
C ASN A 48 2.72 -6.21 7.46
N ALA A 49 3.11 -5.73 8.63
CA ALA A 49 2.68 -6.31 9.91
C ALA A 49 1.26 -5.91 10.32
N GLN A 50 0.76 -4.76 9.86
CA GLN A 50 -0.60 -4.28 10.17
C GLN A 50 -1.65 -4.86 9.21
N HIS A 51 -1.23 -5.40 8.07
CA HIS A 51 -2.13 -5.85 7.01
C HIS A 51 -2.62 -7.28 7.24
N THR A 52 -3.94 -7.46 7.28
CA THR A 52 -4.57 -8.76 7.58
C THR A 52 -5.08 -9.50 6.34
N HIS A 53 -5.02 -8.87 5.17
CA HIS A 53 -5.58 -9.36 3.92
C HIS A 53 -4.68 -8.92 2.74
N GLY A 54 -4.82 -9.58 1.58
CA GLY A 54 -4.03 -9.29 0.39
C GLY A 54 -2.55 -9.74 0.44
N TYR A 55 -1.68 -8.99 -0.21
CA TYR A 55 -0.28 -9.36 -0.45
C TYR A 55 0.70 -8.43 0.26
N LYS A 56 1.92 -8.92 0.51
CA LYS A 56 2.99 -8.11 1.08
C LYS A 56 3.54 -7.11 0.08
N TYR A 57 4.02 -5.98 0.56
CA TYR A 57 4.63 -4.90 -0.22
C TYR A 57 6.11 -4.78 0.09
N VAL A 58 6.92 -4.54 -0.94
CA VAL A 58 8.37 -4.36 -0.82
C VAL A 58 8.79 -2.99 -1.36
N LEU A 59 9.77 -2.38 -0.72
CA LEU A 59 10.32 -1.09 -1.08
C LEU A 59 10.89 -1.08 -2.50
N ASN A 60 10.41 -0.17 -3.35
CA ASN A 60 10.89 0.06 -4.70
C ASN A 60 11.79 1.28 -4.79
N GLN A 61 11.34 2.41 -4.25
CA GLN A 61 12.05 3.69 -4.32
C GLN A 61 11.77 4.53 -3.07
N ILE A 62 12.69 5.43 -2.75
CA ILE A 62 12.50 6.45 -1.72
C ILE A 62 12.45 7.78 -2.47
N ASP A 63 11.29 8.39 -2.54
CA ASP A 63 11.05 9.59 -3.35
C ASP A 63 11.35 10.84 -2.56
N LYS A 64 11.24 10.76 -1.24
CA LYS A 64 11.54 11.86 -0.35
C LYS A 64 11.90 11.38 1.05
N ILE A 65 12.82 12.11 1.65
CA ILE A 65 13.08 12.06 3.09
C ILE A 65 13.27 13.47 3.63
N LYS A 66 12.57 13.78 4.71
CA LYS A 66 12.67 15.04 5.45
C LYS A 66 12.74 14.72 6.93
N ILE A 67 13.79 15.17 7.60
CA ILE A 67 13.95 15.01 9.04
C ILE A 67 13.67 16.35 9.72
N VAL A 68 12.76 16.35 10.69
CA VAL A 68 12.40 17.50 11.51
C VAL A 68 12.87 17.22 12.92
N SER A 69 13.90 17.94 13.35
CA SER A 69 14.43 17.87 14.70
C SER A 69 13.91 19.04 15.53
N MET A 70 13.25 18.70 16.63
CA MET A 70 12.71 19.66 17.59
C MET A 70 13.46 19.51 18.91
N PRO A 71 13.98 20.60 19.50
CA PRO A 71 14.72 20.48 20.75
C PRO A 71 13.82 19.96 21.88
N LEU A 72 14.36 19.00 22.64
CA LEU A 72 13.67 18.24 23.69
C LEU A 72 12.58 17.28 23.18
N GLN A 73 12.47 17.06 21.87
CA GLN A 73 11.57 16.08 21.26
C GLN A 73 12.36 15.09 20.40
N ALA A 74 11.72 13.96 20.10
CA ALA A 74 12.21 13.00 19.13
C ALA A 74 12.25 13.62 17.72
N ASP A 75 13.26 13.28 16.94
CA ASP A 75 13.30 13.62 15.52
C ASP A 75 12.15 12.92 14.79
N ALA A 76 11.49 13.64 13.89
CA ALA A 76 10.43 13.12 13.03
C ALA A 76 10.92 12.97 11.60
N TYR A 77 10.77 11.78 11.04
CA TYR A 77 11.15 11.43 9.68
C TYR A 77 9.88 11.37 8.84
N HIS A 78 9.78 12.26 7.86
CA HIS A 78 8.73 12.23 6.85
C HIS A 78 9.31 11.57 5.60
N LEU A 79 8.74 10.44 5.22
CA LEU A 79 9.16 9.62 4.06
C LEU A 79 8.03 9.58 3.04
N GLU A 80 8.39 9.61 1.77
CA GLU A 80 7.53 9.31 0.63
C GLU A 80 8.17 8.10 -0.05
N LEU A 81 7.44 6.99 -0.13
CA LEU A 81 7.96 5.69 -0.52
C LEU A 81 7.07 5.06 -1.59
N ASP A 82 7.66 4.75 -2.74
CA ASP A 82 7.10 3.78 -3.68
C ASP A 82 7.35 2.35 -3.19
N LEU A 83 6.25 1.60 -2.99
CA LEU A 83 6.25 0.18 -2.65
C LEU A 83 5.58 -0.64 -3.75
N LEU A 84 6.04 -1.87 -3.96
CA LEU A 84 5.47 -2.79 -4.94
C LEU A 84 4.85 -4.01 -4.27
N GLU A 85 3.66 -4.38 -4.72
CA GLU A 85 2.98 -5.59 -4.30
C GLU A 85 3.75 -6.85 -4.77
N THR A 86 3.92 -7.79 -3.86
CA THR A 86 4.58 -9.08 -4.10
C THR A 86 3.58 -10.18 -4.43
N THR A 87 4.08 -11.38 -4.76
CA THR A 87 3.25 -12.58 -4.92
C THR A 87 2.97 -13.32 -3.62
N CYS A 88 3.55 -12.89 -2.50
CA CYS A 88 3.31 -13.50 -1.19
C CYS A 88 2.07 -12.91 -0.55
N HIS A 89 1.13 -13.77 -0.15
CA HIS A 89 0.03 -13.37 0.73
C HIS A 89 0.57 -12.91 2.09
N VAL A 90 -0.13 -12.03 2.81
CA VAL A 90 0.29 -11.58 4.16
C VAL A 90 0.45 -12.72 5.16
N LEU A 91 -0.31 -13.80 4.96
CA LEU A 91 -0.26 -15.03 5.76
C LEU A 91 0.89 -15.99 5.40
N ASP A 92 1.60 -15.75 4.28
CA ASP A 92 2.77 -16.54 3.92
C ASP A 92 3.93 -16.21 4.89
N PRO A 93 4.54 -17.19 5.59
CA PRO A 93 5.63 -16.92 6.52
C PRO A 93 6.93 -16.49 5.84
N THR A 94 7.01 -16.55 4.52
CA THR A 94 8.18 -16.11 3.75
C THR A 94 8.48 -14.64 4.04
N PRO A 95 9.72 -14.29 4.45
CA PRO A 95 10.13 -12.89 4.62
C PRO A 95 9.90 -12.08 3.36
N VAL A 96 9.50 -10.82 3.50
CA VAL A 96 9.18 -9.94 2.36
C VAL A 96 10.34 -9.78 1.37
N SER A 97 11.58 -9.79 1.85
CA SER A 97 12.79 -9.74 1.01
C SER A 97 12.99 -10.94 0.09
N LEU A 98 12.31 -12.06 0.38
CA LEU A 98 12.32 -13.28 -0.44
C LEU A 98 11.04 -13.46 -1.26
N CYS A 99 10.10 -12.51 -1.16
CA CYS A 99 8.85 -12.55 -1.90
C CYS A 99 9.04 -11.94 -3.29
N PRO A 100 8.75 -12.68 -4.37
CA PRO A 100 8.88 -12.16 -5.71
C PRO A 100 7.98 -10.95 -5.95
N VAL A 101 8.52 -9.90 -6.56
CA VAL A 101 7.74 -8.75 -7.00
C VAL A 101 6.85 -9.12 -8.18
N ARG A 102 5.59 -8.71 -8.12
CA ARG A 102 4.64 -8.99 -9.19
C ARG A 102 5.00 -8.19 -10.43
N GLN A 103 5.19 -8.89 -11.54
CA GLN A 103 5.60 -8.28 -12.81
C GLN A 103 4.45 -7.50 -13.47
N LYS A 104 4.76 -6.41 -14.19
CA LYS A 104 3.78 -5.59 -14.94
C LYS A 104 2.90 -6.41 -15.91
N VAL A 105 3.46 -7.47 -16.52
CA VAL A 105 2.71 -8.41 -17.39
C VAL A 105 1.55 -9.11 -16.67
N ASN A 106 1.64 -9.22 -15.34
CA ASN A 106 0.62 -9.80 -14.47
C ASN A 106 -0.21 -8.75 -13.73
N THR A 107 -0.18 -7.48 -14.19
CA THR A 107 -0.75 -6.31 -13.51
C THR A 107 -0.11 -6.12 -12.12
N ALA A 108 0.99 -5.37 -12.09
CA ALA A 108 1.63 -4.94 -10.86
C ALA A 108 0.72 -3.94 -10.12
N VAL A 109 0.88 -3.87 -8.80
CA VAL A 109 0.26 -2.82 -7.98
C VAL A 109 1.41 -2.07 -7.32
N GLU A 110 1.46 -0.77 -7.57
CA GLU A 110 2.37 0.16 -6.93
C GLU A 110 1.59 0.92 -5.85
N ALA A 111 2.23 1.14 -4.71
CA ALA A 111 1.68 1.89 -3.61
C ALA A 111 2.60 3.07 -3.31
N ASP A 112 2.08 4.27 -3.50
CA ASP A 112 2.71 5.51 -3.08
C ASP A 112 2.29 5.78 -1.63
N CYS A 113 3.26 5.86 -0.72
CA CYS A 113 3.01 5.95 0.70
C CYS A 113 3.77 7.09 1.38
N ASP A 114 3.02 7.96 2.06
CA ASP A 114 3.51 8.91 3.04
C ASP A 114 3.65 8.23 4.41
N PHE A 115 4.85 8.26 5.00
CA PHE A 115 5.11 7.79 6.36
C PHE A 115 5.67 8.89 7.25
N VAL A 116 5.29 8.86 8.52
CA VAL A 116 5.89 9.67 9.59
C VAL A 116 6.42 8.75 10.68
N LEU A 117 7.73 8.75 10.89
CA LEU A 117 8.40 7.97 11.93
C LEU A 117 8.96 8.89 13.00
N ALA A 118 8.93 8.46 14.26
CA ALA A 118 9.58 9.14 15.36
C ALA A 118 10.80 8.34 15.84
N ASN A 119 11.90 9.04 16.11
CA ASN A 119 13.08 8.45 16.74
C ASN A 119 12.89 8.32 18.25
N THR A 120 12.55 7.12 18.71
CA THR A 120 12.32 6.85 20.13
C THR A 120 13.58 6.26 20.79
N THR A 121 13.57 6.13 22.13
CA THR A 121 14.66 5.46 22.86
C THR A 121 14.82 3.98 22.48
N GLN A 122 13.83 3.38 21.81
CA GLN A 122 13.83 1.99 21.34
C GLN A 122 14.10 1.88 19.83
N GLY A 123 14.39 2.99 19.14
CA GLY A 123 14.58 3.07 17.70
C GLY A 123 13.43 3.80 16.98
N LEU A 124 13.41 3.69 15.66
CA LEU A 124 12.38 4.31 14.82
C LEU A 124 11.03 3.60 15.00
N SER A 125 9.96 4.37 15.11
CA SER A 125 8.60 3.86 15.22
C SER A 125 7.66 4.65 14.32
N VAL A 126 6.77 3.97 13.59
CA VAL A 126 5.77 4.61 12.74
C VAL A 126 4.69 5.26 13.61
N VAL A 127 4.49 6.57 13.40
CA VAL A 127 3.46 7.38 14.07
C VAL A 127 2.21 7.45 13.23
N ALA A 128 2.38 7.72 11.95
CA ALA A 128 1.29 7.87 10.99
C ALA A 128 1.72 7.41 9.60
N PHE A 129 0.78 6.92 8.80
CA PHE A 129 1.02 6.67 7.39
C PHE A 129 -0.27 6.84 6.57
N LYS A 130 -0.10 7.14 5.28
CA LYS A 130 -1.15 7.16 4.28
C LYS A 130 -0.60 6.53 3.02
N CYS A 131 -1.40 5.70 2.35
CA CYS A 131 -0.98 5.10 1.10
C CYS A 131 -2.09 5.14 0.05
N GLU A 132 -1.69 5.28 -1.20
CA GLU A 132 -2.53 5.21 -2.39
C GLU A 132 -1.99 4.12 -3.32
N THR A 133 -2.87 3.31 -3.91
CA THR A 133 -2.47 2.19 -4.76
C THR A 133 -2.94 2.39 -6.18
N GLU A 134 -2.04 2.18 -7.14
CA GLU A 134 -2.34 2.19 -8.57
C GLU A 134 -1.92 0.88 -9.23
N THR A 135 -2.67 0.47 -10.24
CA THR A 135 -2.32 -0.72 -11.03
C THR A 135 -1.47 -0.32 -12.23
N GLU A 136 -0.34 -0.98 -12.39
CA GLU A 136 0.49 -0.86 -13.58
C GLU A 136 0.48 -2.17 -14.38
N SER A 137 0.02 -2.11 -15.63
CA SER A 137 -0.01 -3.27 -16.52
C SER A 137 0.82 -3.02 -17.77
N ALA A 138 1.62 -4.01 -18.17
CA ALA A 138 2.35 -3.94 -19.42
C ALA A 138 1.38 -4.08 -20.61
N GLU A 139 1.58 -3.29 -21.66
CA GLU A 139 0.85 -3.47 -22.91
C GLU A 139 1.28 -4.80 -23.57
N CYS A 140 0.43 -5.82 -23.47
CA CYS A 140 0.64 -7.08 -24.18
C CYS A 140 -0.67 -7.68 -24.69
N LEU A 141 -0.67 -8.05 -25.97
CA LEU A 141 -1.82 -8.67 -26.62
C LEU A 141 -2.03 -10.09 -26.07
N GLY A 142 -3.22 -10.32 -25.53
CA GLY A 142 -3.62 -11.63 -25.04
C GLY A 142 -3.05 -12.01 -23.68
N CYS A 143 -2.45 -11.11 -22.91
CA CYS A 143 -2.12 -11.38 -21.51
C CYS A 143 -3.39 -11.48 -20.64
N PRO A 144 -3.37 -12.27 -19.55
CA PRO A 144 -4.48 -12.29 -18.60
C PRO A 144 -4.68 -10.92 -17.94
N GLN A 145 -5.91 -10.41 -17.96
CA GLN A 145 -6.28 -9.12 -17.36
C GLN A 145 -7.09 -9.33 -16.08
N LEU A 146 -6.93 -8.43 -15.09
CA LEU A 146 -7.75 -8.46 -13.89
C LEU A 146 -9.23 -8.25 -14.23
N VAL A 147 -10.07 -9.12 -13.67
CA VAL A 147 -11.52 -8.98 -13.66
C VAL A 147 -12.00 -8.76 -12.23
N LEU A 148 -13.27 -8.39 -12.07
CA LEU A 148 -13.84 -8.17 -10.74
C LEU A 148 -13.76 -9.45 -9.89
N LEU A 149 -13.57 -9.29 -8.57
CA LEU A 149 -13.50 -10.42 -7.64
C LEU A 149 -14.84 -11.20 -7.54
N ASN A 150 -15.95 -10.63 -8.01
CA ASN A 150 -17.25 -11.29 -8.11
C ASN A 150 -17.57 -11.85 -9.51
N HIS A 151 -16.58 -11.95 -10.41
CA HIS A 151 -16.79 -12.50 -11.74
C HIS A 151 -17.28 -13.95 -11.66
N THR A 152 -18.48 -14.22 -12.19
CA THR A 152 -19.19 -15.50 -12.05
C THR A 152 -18.32 -16.72 -12.39
N ASP A 153 -17.63 -16.70 -13.53
CA ASP A 153 -16.82 -17.85 -13.96
C ASP A 153 -15.55 -18.03 -13.13
N GLY A 154 -14.98 -16.93 -12.60
CA GLY A 154 -13.85 -16.98 -11.69
C GLY A 154 -14.26 -17.55 -10.33
N LEU A 155 -15.44 -17.18 -9.82
CA LEU A 155 -16.01 -17.77 -8.60
C LEU A 155 -16.25 -19.27 -8.76
N ARG A 156 -16.84 -19.70 -9.88
CA ARG A 156 -17.02 -21.14 -10.17
C ARG A 156 -15.69 -21.90 -10.25
N LEU A 157 -14.65 -21.28 -10.80
CA LEU A 157 -13.30 -21.86 -10.79
C LEU A 157 -12.81 -22.06 -9.35
N ILE A 158 -12.92 -21.03 -8.49
CA ILE A 158 -12.49 -21.07 -7.08
C ILE A 158 -13.23 -22.15 -6.29
N GLU A 159 -14.56 -22.18 -6.40
CA GLU A 159 -15.41 -23.16 -5.72
C GLU A 159 -15.02 -24.59 -6.12
N SER A 160 -14.96 -24.85 -7.43
CA SER A 160 -14.67 -26.18 -7.95
C SER A 160 -13.20 -26.60 -7.73
N SER A 161 -12.25 -25.66 -7.70
CA SER A 161 -10.85 -25.94 -7.39
C SER A 161 -10.63 -26.20 -5.90
N LEU A 162 -11.32 -25.47 -5.02
CA LEU A 162 -11.31 -25.73 -3.59
C LEU A 162 -11.93 -27.10 -3.25
N ASP A 163 -13.06 -27.44 -3.87
CA ASP A 163 -13.68 -28.76 -3.72
C ASP A 163 -12.75 -29.88 -4.18
N TYR A 164 -12.08 -29.69 -5.32
CA TYR A 164 -11.10 -30.65 -5.82
C TYR A 164 -9.92 -30.78 -4.85
N PHE A 165 -9.39 -29.67 -4.34
CA PHE A 165 -8.30 -29.69 -3.37
C PHE A 165 -8.73 -30.41 -2.08
N ASN A 166 -9.90 -30.10 -1.53
CA ASN A 166 -10.43 -30.73 -0.31
C ASN A 166 -10.60 -32.26 -0.45
N LYS A 167 -10.91 -32.76 -1.65
CA LYS A 167 -11.05 -34.21 -1.91
C LYS A 167 -9.72 -34.93 -2.11
N ASN A 168 -8.70 -34.24 -2.62
CA ASN A 168 -7.47 -34.87 -3.09
C ASN A 168 -6.21 -34.53 -2.28
N ASN A 169 -6.29 -33.53 -1.39
CA ASN A 169 -5.16 -33.18 -0.55
C ASN A 169 -4.90 -34.28 0.51
N THR A 170 -3.66 -34.41 0.94
CA THR A 170 -3.24 -35.43 1.92
C THR A 170 -3.36 -34.97 3.37
N LEU A 171 -3.91 -33.78 3.61
CA LEU A 171 -4.06 -33.23 4.96
C LEU A 171 -5.37 -33.75 5.56
N ASN A 172 -5.36 -34.07 6.86
CA ASN A 172 -6.55 -34.50 7.59
C ASN A 172 -7.41 -33.31 8.03
N THR A 173 -7.63 -32.34 7.14
CA THR A 173 -8.46 -31.16 7.40
C THR A 173 -9.11 -30.69 6.10
N LYS A 174 -10.34 -30.20 6.20
CA LYS A 174 -10.99 -29.46 5.12
C LYS A 174 -10.69 -27.98 5.25
N PHE A 175 -10.60 -27.32 4.10
CA PHE A 175 -10.37 -25.89 4.00
C PHE A 175 -11.62 -25.17 3.54
N ALA A 176 -11.84 -23.98 4.10
CA ALA A 176 -12.80 -23.00 3.62
C ALA A 176 -12.08 -21.89 2.86
N LEU A 177 -12.79 -21.25 1.93
CA LEU A 177 -12.33 -20.01 1.29
C LEU A 177 -12.19 -18.94 2.37
N LEU A 178 -11.02 -18.31 2.45
CA LEU A 178 -10.78 -17.18 3.34
C LEU A 178 -11.01 -15.86 2.60
N GLU A 179 -10.30 -15.68 1.49
CA GLU A 179 -10.23 -14.43 0.74
C GLU A 179 -9.94 -14.71 -0.73
N ILE A 180 -10.53 -13.93 -1.63
CA ILE A 180 -10.21 -13.96 -3.06
C ILE A 180 -9.22 -12.83 -3.33
N GLY A 181 -7.96 -13.18 -3.59
CA GLY A 181 -6.90 -12.22 -3.86
C GLY A 181 -7.06 -11.54 -5.22
N ARG A 182 -7.08 -12.36 -6.28
CA ARG A 182 -7.11 -11.89 -7.67
C ARG A 182 -7.87 -12.86 -8.57
N ILE A 183 -8.62 -12.32 -9.52
CA ILE A 183 -9.19 -13.08 -10.64
C ILE A 183 -8.70 -12.44 -11.94
N ARG A 184 -8.15 -13.25 -12.84
CA ARG A 184 -7.72 -12.83 -14.17
C ARG A 184 -8.44 -13.63 -15.25
N SER A 185 -8.72 -12.99 -16.38
CA SER A 185 -9.29 -13.63 -17.56
C SER A 185 -8.39 -13.44 -18.77
N GLN A 186 -8.29 -14.48 -19.60
CA GLN A 186 -7.56 -14.47 -20.86
C GLN A 186 -8.41 -15.13 -21.94
N ILE A 187 -8.51 -14.52 -23.12
CA ILE A 187 -9.17 -15.13 -24.27
C ILE A 187 -8.15 -15.98 -25.03
N ALA A 188 -8.43 -17.27 -25.17
CA ALA A 188 -7.63 -18.21 -25.96
C ALA A 188 -8.51 -18.89 -27.02
N SER A 189 -7.91 -19.65 -27.94
CA SER A 189 -8.61 -20.31 -29.07
C SER A 189 -9.74 -21.27 -28.65
N GLY A 190 -9.82 -21.66 -27.37
CA GLY A 190 -10.86 -22.52 -26.80
C GLY A 190 -11.89 -21.79 -25.91
N GLY A 191 -11.92 -20.46 -25.92
CA GLY A 191 -12.79 -19.63 -25.07
C GLY A 191 -12.05 -18.94 -23.91
N PRO A 192 -12.78 -18.32 -22.98
CA PRO A 192 -12.18 -17.64 -21.84
C PRO A 192 -11.52 -18.64 -20.89
N ARG A 193 -10.31 -18.32 -20.48
CA ARG A 193 -9.57 -19.00 -19.41
C ARG A 193 -9.50 -18.09 -18.21
N TYR A 194 -9.70 -18.67 -17.03
CA TYR A 194 -9.65 -17.96 -15.77
C TYR A 194 -8.46 -18.41 -14.95
N PHE A 195 -7.88 -17.47 -14.23
CA PHE A 195 -6.81 -17.68 -13.26
C PHE A 195 -7.25 -17.03 -11.96
N ALA A 196 -7.23 -17.78 -10.87
CA ALA A 196 -7.64 -17.30 -9.56
C ALA A 196 -6.54 -17.51 -8.54
N GLU A 197 -6.31 -16.49 -7.72
CA GLU A 197 -5.44 -16.52 -6.55
C GLU A 197 -6.33 -16.29 -5.33
N TYR A 198 -6.38 -17.25 -4.41
CA TYR A 198 -7.27 -17.16 -3.25
C TYR A 198 -6.65 -17.82 -2.02
N ALA A 199 -6.86 -17.19 -0.87
CA ALA A 199 -6.43 -17.70 0.42
C ALA A 199 -7.47 -18.67 0.98
N ILE A 200 -7.00 -19.68 1.71
CA ILE A 200 -7.82 -20.70 2.37
C ILE A 200 -7.45 -20.82 3.84
N ILE A 201 -8.42 -21.26 4.65
CA ILE A 201 -8.27 -21.45 6.08
C ILE A 201 -8.77 -22.84 6.50
N GLY A 202 -8.02 -23.51 7.37
CA GLY A 202 -8.39 -24.81 7.92
C GLY A 202 -9.67 -24.72 8.75
N THR A 203 -10.50 -25.76 8.65
CA THR A 203 -11.78 -25.88 9.37
C THR A 203 -11.69 -26.91 10.48
N ASN A 204 -12.73 -27.01 11.29
CA ASN A 204 -12.86 -28.06 12.31
C ASN A 204 -13.18 -29.45 11.73
N CYS A 205 -13.42 -29.57 10.41
CA CYS A 205 -13.66 -30.84 9.74
C CYS A 205 -12.36 -31.53 9.33
N THR A 206 -12.41 -32.85 9.32
CA THR A 206 -11.49 -33.76 8.63
C THR A 206 -11.87 -33.93 7.17
N SER A 207 -10.97 -34.52 6.37
CA SER A 207 -11.21 -34.77 4.95
C SER A 207 -12.38 -35.71 4.66
N GLN A 208 -12.86 -36.47 5.67
CA GLN A 208 -13.95 -37.44 5.54
C GLN A 208 -15.32 -36.93 6.02
N ASP A 209 -15.37 -35.78 6.68
CA ASP A 209 -16.63 -35.30 7.28
C ASP A 209 -17.53 -34.67 6.22
N ASP A 210 -18.76 -35.16 6.05
CA ASP A 210 -19.76 -34.58 5.13
C ASP A 210 -20.63 -33.48 5.78
N ASP A 211 -20.23 -33.02 6.97
CA ASP A 211 -20.94 -32.03 7.78
C ASP A 211 -20.63 -30.56 7.39
N ILE A 212 -21.36 -29.63 8.02
CA ILE A 212 -21.13 -28.19 7.90
C ILE A 212 -19.81 -27.83 8.61
N CYS A 213 -18.78 -27.50 7.83
CA CYS A 213 -17.46 -27.15 8.34
C CYS A 213 -17.34 -25.67 8.72
N ILE A 214 -16.79 -25.42 9.91
CA ILE A 214 -16.61 -24.08 10.46
C ILE A 214 -15.11 -23.71 10.42
N PRO A 215 -14.74 -22.55 9.84
CA PRO A 215 -13.37 -22.05 9.89
C PRO A 215 -12.84 -21.97 11.32
N GLN A 216 -11.60 -22.41 11.52
CA GLN A 216 -10.92 -22.29 12.82
C GLN A 216 -10.49 -20.85 13.09
N ASN A 217 -10.05 -20.60 14.33
CA ASN A 217 -9.47 -19.31 14.70
C ASN A 217 -8.12 -19.10 13.98
N HIS A 218 -7.94 -17.93 13.36
CA HIS A 218 -6.72 -17.54 12.64
C HIS A 218 -5.41 -17.79 13.40
N ALA A 219 -5.37 -17.65 14.72
CA ALA A 219 -4.15 -17.86 15.49
C ALA A 219 -3.68 -19.33 15.51
N VAL A 220 -4.59 -20.28 15.29
CA VAL A 220 -4.31 -21.72 15.35
C VAL A 220 -4.59 -22.44 14.03
N ALA A 221 -5.27 -21.78 13.10
CA ALA A 221 -5.64 -22.36 11.82
C ALA A 221 -4.41 -22.50 10.91
N ILE A 222 -4.39 -23.61 10.18
CA ILE A 222 -3.55 -23.77 9.00
C ILE A 222 -4.13 -22.87 7.91
N HIS A 223 -3.27 -22.13 7.21
CA HIS A 223 -3.68 -21.30 6.08
C HIS A 223 -3.08 -21.83 4.79
N GLY A 224 -3.53 -21.30 3.66
CA GLY A 224 -2.88 -21.56 2.39
C GLY A 224 -3.20 -20.51 1.36
N LEU A 225 -2.38 -20.46 0.31
CA LEU A 225 -2.64 -19.69 -0.89
C LEU A 225 -2.74 -20.65 -2.08
N CYS A 226 -3.87 -20.62 -2.77
CA CYS A 226 -4.15 -21.45 -3.92
C CYS A 226 -4.08 -20.65 -5.21
N LEU A 227 -3.47 -21.26 -6.22
CA LEU A 227 -3.42 -20.79 -7.60
C LEU A 227 -4.23 -21.78 -8.44
N ALA A 228 -5.39 -21.36 -8.90
CA ALA A 228 -6.23 -22.15 -9.79
C ALA A 228 -6.18 -21.59 -11.22
N LYS A 229 -6.13 -22.47 -12.21
CA LYS A 229 -6.28 -22.11 -13.62
C LYS A 229 -7.18 -23.10 -14.32
N GLY A 230 -8.04 -22.60 -15.19
CA GLY A 230 -8.99 -23.47 -15.86
C GLY A 230 -9.93 -22.80 -16.83
N SER A 231 -10.67 -23.67 -17.51
CA SER A 231 -12.01 -23.37 -18.01
C SER A 231 -13.00 -24.02 -17.02
N ALA A 232 -14.27 -23.62 -17.00
CA ALA A 232 -15.26 -23.93 -15.96
C ALA A 232 -15.38 -25.40 -15.46
N ASN A 233 -14.73 -26.39 -16.10
CA ASN A 233 -14.74 -27.81 -15.74
C ASN A 233 -13.35 -28.50 -15.73
N LEU A 234 -12.23 -27.75 -15.81
CA LEU A 234 -10.87 -28.30 -15.79
C LEU A 234 -10.04 -27.54 -14.75
N ASN A 235 -9.82 -28.16 -13.60
CA ASN A 235 -9.23 -27.48 -12.44
C ASN A 235 -7.81 -27.97 -12.22
N ASP A 236 -6.84 -27.21 -12.71
CA ASP A 236 -5.48 -27.30 -12.21
C ASP A 236 -5.38 -26.33 -11.03
N VAL A 237 -5.12 -26.88 -9.84
CA VAL A 237 -5.02 -26.12 -8.60
C VAL A 237 -3.78 -26.53 -7.85
N ASP A 238 -2.98 -25.54 -7.49
CA ASP A 238 -1.81 -25.70 -6.65
C ASP A 238 -1.98 -24.82 -5.40
N CYS A 239 -1.92 -25.43 -4.22
CA CYS A 239 -2.10 -24.74 -2.95
C CYS A 239 -0.84 -24.86 -2.10
N LYS A 240 -0.19 -23.73 -1.82
CA LYS A 240 0.89 -23.64 -0.85
C LYS A 240 0.29 -23.50 0.54
N ILE A 241 0.51 -24.51 1.38
CA ILE A 241 -0.02 -24.56 2.75
C ILE A 241 0.99 -23.96 3.73
N PHE A 242 0.50 -23.12 4.64
CA PHE A 242 1.22 -22.44 5.69
C PHE A 242 0.83 -23.03 7.05
N GLY A 243 1.81 -23.33 7.89
CA GLY A 243 1.55 -23.76 9.26
C GLY A 243 0.80 -22.67 10.08
N PRO A 244 0.32 -23.01 11.28
CA PRO A 244 -0.27 -22.03 12.18
C PRO A 244 0.71 -20.88 12.42
N THR A 245 0.21 -19.64 12.38
CA THR A 245 1.04 -18.49 12.68
C THR A 245 1.52 -18.63 14.13
N PRO A 246 2.84 -18.64 14.41
CA PRO A 246 3.30 -18.73 15.79
C PRO A 246 2.76 -17.53 16.56
N ALA A 247 2.16 -17.80 17.72
CA ALA A 247 1.83 -16.74 18.66
C ALA A 247 3.12 -15.97 18.97
N VAL A 248 3.13 -14.66 18.71
CA VAL A 248 4.26 -13.80 19.08
C VAL A 248 4.39 -13.87 20.59
N ASP A 249 5.49 -14.44 21.06
CA ASP A 249 5.80 -14.52 22.48
C ASP A 249 6.01 -13.08 23.00
N PRO A 250 5.20 -12.58 23.96
CA PRO A 250 5.28 -11.19 24.42
C PRO A 250 6.61 -10.83 25.11
N ALA A 251 7.51 -11.80 25.27
CA ALA A 251 8.84 -11.66 25.84
C ALA A 251 9.98 -11.52 24.79
N SER A 252 9.71 -11.61 23.48
CA SER A 252 10.75 -11.34 22.48
C SER A 252 10.94 -9.82 22.30
N THR A 253 12.15 -9.33 22.56
CA THR A 253 12.55 -7.92 22.51
C THR A 253 12.63 -7.32 21.10
N ALA A 254 11.85 -7.84 20.14
CA ALA A 254 11.57 -7.14 18.89
C ALA A 254 10.40 -6.20 19.12
N THR A 255 10.69 -4.91 19.31
CA THR A 255 9.72 -3.83 19.47
C THR A 255 8.90 -3.63 18.20
N VAL A 256 7.83 -4.40 18.04
CA VAL A 256 6.60 -3.94 17.37
C VAL A 256 5.42 -4.48 18.17
N ARG A 257 4.87 -3.66 19.08
CA ARG A 257 3.53 -3.90 19.61
C ARG A 257 2.52 -3.56 18.51
N VAL A 258 2.36 -4.48 17.56
CA VAL A 258 1.20 -4.50 16.66
C VAL A 258 0.01 -4.87 17.54
N GLN A 259 -0.88 -3.92 17.81
CA GLN A 259 -2.23 -4.29 18.19
C GLN A 259 -2.81 -5.05 17.00
N GLN A 260 -2.76 -6.37 17.05
CA GLN A 260 -3.42 -7.26 16.09
C GLN A 260 -4.94 -7.06 16.22
N LEU A 261 -5.46 -5.98 15.64
CA LEU A 261 -6.85 -5.97 15.18
C LEU A 261 -6.89 -6.83 13.92
N LEU A 262 -7.03 -8.14 14.12
CA LEU A 262 -7.44 -9.07 13.07
C LEU A 262 -8.84 -8.67 12.62
N HIS A 263 -8.93 -7.76 11.65
CA HIS A 263 -10.14 -7.60 10.86
C HIS A 263 -10.21 -8.77 9.89
N ALA A 264 -11.07 -9.72 10.22
CA ALA A 264 -11.49 -10.78 9.32
C ALA A 264 -12.34 -10.16 8.20
N HIS A 265 -11.77 -10.00 7.01
CA HIS A 265 -12.57 -9.91 5.79
C HIS A 265 -12.87 -11.33 5.34
N THR A 266 -13.78 -11.98 6.06
CA THR A 266 -14.27 -13.31 5.72
C THR A 266 -15.11 -13.21 4.44
N PHE A 267 -14.69 -13.91 3.38
CA PHE A 267 -15.62 -14.42 2.38
C PHE A 267 -16.37 -15.62 3.00
N GLY A 268 -17.17 -15.33 4.03
CA GLY A 268 -18.15 -16.21 4.66
C GLY A 268 -19.54 -15.55 4.60
N PRO A 269 -20.62 -16.21 5.05
CA PRO A 269 -22.02 -15.86 4.73
C PRO A 269 -22.53 -14.51 5.26
N GLN A 270 -21.65 -13.63 5.74
CA GLN A 270 -21.96 -12.24 6.07
C GLN A 270 -21.27 -11.34 5.05
N HIS A 271 -21.97 -11.12 3.94
CA HIS A 271 -21.63 -10.17 2.89
C HIS A 271 -21.24 -8.81 3.46
N ASN A 272 -19.99 -8.39 3.24
CA ASN A 272 -19.65 -6.98 3.25
C ASN A 272 -19.80 -6.44 1.82
N PRO A 273 -20.79 -5.57 1.54
CA PRO A 273 -21.09 -5.12 0.18
C PRO A 273 -19.99 -4.26 -0.48
N ALA A 274 -18.92 -3.91 0.24
CA ALA A 274 -17.82 -3.08 -0.25
C ALA A 274 -16.84 -3.78 -1.24
N ILE A 275 -16.86 -5.11 -1.35
CA ILE A 275 -15.92 -5.85 -2.23
C ILE A 275 -16.47 -6.03 -3.66
N HIS A 276 -17.75 -5.74 -3.90
CA HIS A 276 -18.43 -6.06 -5.17
C HIS A 276 -17.96 -5.25 -6.41
N GLY A 277 -17.11 -4.24 -6.23
CA GLY A 277 -16.55 -3.43 -7.33
C GLY A 277 -15.03 -3.52 -7.50
N LEU A 278 -14.33 -4.28 -6.67
CA LEU A 278 -12.87 -4.30 -6.67
C LEU A 278 -12.32 -5.36 -7.64
N LYS A 279 -11.21 -5.03 -8.31
CA LYS A 279 -10.41 -5.97 -9.13
C LYS A 279 -9.22 -6.57 -8.37
N HIS A 280 -8.81 -5.93 -7.27
CA HIS A 280 -7.71 -6.31 -6.40
C HIS A 280 -7.93 -5.69 -5.00
N HIS A 281 -7.18 -6.15 -4.00
CA HIS A 281 -7.20 -5.55 -2.66
C HIS A 281 -6.55 -4.17 -2.67
N LYS A 282 -7.29 -3.17 -2.16
CA LYS A 282 -6.70 -1.88 -1.82
C LYS A 282 -5.96 -1.99 -0.50
N LEU A 283 -4.80 -1.36 -0.42
CA LEU A 283 -4.01 -1.20 0.80
C LEU A 283 -4.80 -0.37 1.83
N THR A 284 -4.61 -0.60 3.14
CA THR A 284 -5.09 0.29 4.20
C THR A 284 -4.62 1.72 3.92
N ALA A 285 -5.56 2.60 3.57
CA ALA A 285 -5.19 3.89 3.00
C ALA A 285 -4.72 4.92 4.05
N LEU A 286 -5.08 4.77 5.33
CA LEU A 286 -4.77 5.77 6.36
C LEU A 286 -4.66 5.16 7.76
N HIS A 287 -3.59 5.52 8.46
CA HIS A 287 -3.41 5.27 9.88
C HIS A 287 -2.86 6.54 10.54
N ASP A 288 -3.72 7.25 11.27
CA ASP A 288 -3.36 8.42 12.08
C ASP A 288 -4.15 8.40 13.41
N PRO A 289 -3.78 7.52 14.36
CA PRO A 289 -4.55 7.28 15.57
C PRO A 289 -4.68 8.52 16.47
N SER A 290 -3.79 9.49 16.30
CA SER A 290 -3.78 10.74 17.06
C SER A 290 -4.43 11.91 16.30
N ALA A 291 -4.93 11.70 15.08
CA ALA A 291 -5.34 12.77 14.15
C ALA A 291 -4.29 13.89 14.11
N SER A 292 -3.03 13.49 14.01
CA SER A 292 -1.85 14.33 14.20
C SER A 292 -1.72 15.42 13.13
N GLY A 293 -2.36 15.25 11.97
CA GLY A 293 -2.29 16.20 10.85
C GLY A 293 -0.89 16.27 10.23
N LEU A 294 -0.06 15.25 10.46
CA LEU A 294 1.32 15.18 9.98
C LEU A 294 1.44 14.64 8.54
N LEU A 295 0.35 14.11 8.01
CA LEU A 295 0.25 13.54 6.66
C LEU A 295 -0.25 14.60 5.68
N SER A 296 0.30 14.60 4.46
CA SER A 296 -0.06 15.57 3.42
C SER A 296 -1.52 15.39 2.95
N ALA A 297 -2.18 16.50 2.64
CA ALA A 297 -3.57 16.49 2.16
C ALA A 297 -3.73 16.14 0.67
N GLU A 298 -2.63 15.90 -0.06
CA GLU A 298 -2.63 15.94 -1.53
C GLU A 298 -3.18 14.68 -2.22
N SER A 299 -3.23 13.52 -1.56
CA SER A 299 -3.95 12.34 -2.07
C SER A 299 -5.46 12.48 -1.82
N ALA A 300 -6.16 13.11 -2.76
CA ALA A 300 -7.61 12.98 -2.90
C ALA A 300 -7.90 11.81 -3.84
N GLU A 301 -8.73 10.85 -3.41
CA GLU A 301 -9.15 9.69 -4.21
C GLU A 301 -9.60 10.13 -5.62
N SER A 302 -8.88 9.67 -6.64
CA SER A 302 -9.40 9.68 -8.01
C SER A 302 -10.51 8.64 -8.10
N ALA A 303 -11.75 9.09 -7.89
CA ALA A 303 -12.92 8.27 -8.15
C ALA A 303 -12.91 7.82 -9.61
N GLU A 304 -12.86 6.51 -9.85
CA GLU A 304 -13.10 5.93 -11.18
C GLU A 304 -14.54 6.27 -11.60
N VAL A 305 -14.72 7.38 -12.30
CA VAL A 305 -15.98 7.71 -12.96
C VAL A 305 -16.12 6.76 -14.14
N VAL A 306 -17.02 5.79 -14.01
CA VAL A 306 -17.48 4.94 -15.10
C VAL A 306 -18.11 5.83 -16.17
N MET A 307 -17.33 6.21 -17.18
CA MET A 307 -17.85 6.87 -18.37
C MET A 307 -18.56 5.82 -19.23
N ALA A 308 -19.89 5.81 -19.16
CA ALA A 308 -20.72 5.19 -20.18
C ALA A 308 -20.43 5.86 -21.54
N PRO A 309 -20.28 5.10 -22.64
CA PRO A 309 -20.00 5.69 -23.93
C PRO A 309 -21.23 6.46 -24.41
N LYS A 310 -21.10 7.80 -24.51
CA LYS A 310 -22.02 8.63 -25.31
C LYS A 310 -21.74 8.33 -26.77
N GLU A 311 -22.75 7.84 -27.48
CA GLU A 311 -22.75 7.71 -28.93
C GLU A 311 -22.40 9.06 -29.58
N ALA A 312 -21.37 9.05 -30.45
CA ALA A 312 -20.97 10.21 -31.22
C ALA A 312 -21.97 10.44 -32.37
N PRO A 313 -22.47 11.67 -32.60
CA PRO A 313 -23.26 11.95 -33.78
C PRO A 313 -22.34 12.09 -34.99
N VAL A 314 -22.74 11.40 -36.06
CA VAL A 314 -22.12 11.41 -37.39
C VAL A 314 -22.08 12.84 -37.96
N VAL A 315 -20.88 13.36 -38.21
CA VAL A 315 -20.67 14.66 -38.89
C VAL A 315 -20.48 14.43 -40.39
N LYS A 316 -21.40 14.97 -41.20
CA LYS A 316 -21.24 15.13 -42.65
C LYS A 316 -20.25 16.26 -42.95
N ARG A 317 -19.38 15.98 -43.91
CA ARG A 317 -18.32 16.84 -44.43
C ARG A 317 -18.90 17.78 -45.50
N GLU A 318 -18.63 19.08 -45.38
CA GLU A 318 -18.74 20.04 -46.47
C GLU A 318 -17.54 20.99 -46.47
N VAL A 319 -17.15 21.41 -47.67
CA VAL A 319 -15.90 22.08 -48.04
C VAL A 319 -16.20 23.54 -48.40
N ALA A 320 -15.37 24.49 -47.95
CA ALA A 320 -15.04 25.72 -48.69
C ALA A 320 -13.85 26.47 -48.05
N ALA A 321 -12.99 27.04 -48.93
CA ALA A 321 -11.87 27.96 -48.67
C ALA A 321 -12.37 29.35 -48.19
N THR A 322 -11.60 30.34 -47.71
CA THR A 322 -10.33 30.92 -48.23
C THR A 322 -9.77 31.97 -47.23
N GLU A 323 -8.49 32.33 -47.40
CA GLU A 323 -7.78 33.60 -47.07
C GLU A 323 -7.26 33.90 -45.63
N GLY A 324 -5.95 34.23 -45.56
CA GLY A 324 -5.20 34.75 -44.38
C GLY A 324 -5.21 36.29 -44.30
N PRO A 325 -4.20 37.00 -43.70
CA PRO A 325 -2.92 36.54 -43.13
C PRO A 325 -2.45 37.22 -41.80
N ALA A 326 -1.29 36.74 -41.30
CA ALA A 326 -0.17 37.49 -40.69
C ALA A 326 -0.17 37.97 -39.21
N VAL A 327 0.89 37.49 -38.52
CA VAL A 327 1.84 38.12 -37.55
C VAL A 327 1.35 38.79 -36.25
N ASP A 328 1.90 38.37 -35.09
CA ASP A 328 3.08 39.06 -34.52
C ASP A 328 3.68 38.32 -33.31
N ALA A 329 5.01 38.41 -33.24
CA ALA A 329 5.86 37.98 -32.14
C ALA A 329 6.10 39.17 -31.18
N ALA A 330 6.14 38.92 -29.87
CA ALA A 330 6.75 39.86 -28.94
C ALA A 330 7.41 39.11 -27.77
N VAL A 331 8.74 39.17 -27.79
CA VAL A 331 9.66 38.89 -26.68
C VAL A 331 9.79 40.18 -25.85
N SER A 332 9.71 40.09 -24.52
CA SER A 332 10.25 41.06 -23.54
C SER A 332 9.90 40.55 -22.13
N GLU A 333 10.66 40.67 -21.05
CA GLU A 333 12.05 41.00 -20.76
C GLU A 333 12.21 40.77 -19.24
N LYS A 334 13.20 39.96 -18.87
CA LYS A 334 14.06 40.05 -17.68
C LYS A 334 13.56 40.95 -16.53
N THR A 335 13.15 40.34 -15.42
CA THR A 335 13.28 40.95 -14.09
C THR A 335 13.99 39.96 -13.17
N ALA A 336 15.20 40.33 -12.76
CA ALA A 336 16.01 39.60 -11.80
C ALA A 336 15.34 39.71 -10.42
N VAL A 337 14.79 38.60 -9.94
CA VAL A 337 14.37 38.46 -8.55
C VAL A 337 15.54 37.88 -7.77
N LEU A 338 15.87 38.60 -6.70
CA LEU A 338 16.86 38.29 -5.68
C LEU A 338 16.67 36.84 -5.20
N SER A 339 17.54 35.92 -5.62
CA SER A 339 17.50 34.53 -5.17
C SER A 339 18.01 34.43 -3.74
N GLU A 340 17.11 34.09 -2.82
CA GLU A 340 17.38 33.55 -1.49
C GLU A 340 18.40 32.39 -1.55
N PRO A 341 19.12 32.10 -0.44
CA PRO A 341 20.17 31.10 -0.44
C PRO A 341 19.60 29.75 -0.89
N ILE A 342 20.22 29.20 -1.92
CA ILE A 342 19.93 27.88 -2.49
C ILE A 342 20.09 26.86 -1.35
N LEU A 343 18.98 26.51 -0.70
CA LEU A 343 18.86 25.24 -0.01
C LEU A 343 19.14 24.20 -1.09
N LEU A 344 20.27 23.50 -0.98
CA LEU A 344 20.61 22.38 -1.83
C LEU A 344 19.37 21.51 -1.97
N ALA A 345 18.81 21.45 -3.17
CA ALA A 345 17.62 20.66 -3.43
C ALA A 345 17.88 19.20 -3.00
N PRO A 346 16.91 18.52 -2.40
CA PRO A 346 17.04 17.11 -2.06
C PRO A 346 17.48 16.32 -3.30
N ILE A 347 18.51 15.49 -3.15
CA ILE A 347 18.98 14.55 -4.18
C ILE A 347 18.07 13.32 -4.11
N CYS A 348 16.79 13.54 -4.41
CA CYS A 348 15.77 12.53 -4.54
C CYS A 348 15.08 12.73 -5.91
N PRO A 349 14.52 11.68 -6.52
CA PRO A 349 14.28 10.35 -5.95
C PRO A 349 15.55 9.49 -5.84
N GLY A 350 15.54 8.52 -4.92
CA GLY A 350 16.61 7.53 -4.74
C GLY A 350 16.65 6.48 -5.86
N LYS A 351 17.49 5.45 -5.71
CA LYS A 351 17.58 4.36 -6.69
C LYS A 351 16.32 3.51 -6.71
N LYS A 352 15.82 3.26 -7.92
CA LYS A 352 14.75 2.29 -8.18
C LYS A 352 15.28 0.86 -8.09
N LYS A 353 14.58 0.00 -7.34
CA LYS A 353 15.02 -1.39 -7.05
C LYS A 353 14.50 -2.42 -8.04
N HIS A 354 13.30 -2.22 -8.61
CA HIS A 354 12.67 -3.23 -9.47
C HIS A 354 12.45 -2.75 -10.91
N PHE A 355 11.48 -1.88 -11.16
CA PHE A 355 11.12 -1.40 -12.50
C PHE A 355 10.26 -0.15 -12.43
#